data_AF-A1DS26-F1
#
_entry.id   AF-A1DS26-F1
#
_cell.length_a   1.000
_cell.length_b   1.000
_cell.length_c   1.000
_cell.angle_alpha   90.00
_cell.angle_beta   90.00
_cell.angle_gamma   90.00
#
_symmetry.space_group_name_H-M   'P 1'
#
loop_
_entity.id
_entity.type
_entity.pdbx_description
1 polymer ?
#
loop_
_entity_poly.entity_id
_entity_poly.type
_entity_poly.pdbx_seq_one_letter_code
_entity_poly.pdbx_strand_id
1 'polypeptide(L)'
;LGNGPQVGNLLLQQAAGSTAKNPAMPLDTAVAMTQGSIGYWLGNAMDKALANAGLPQDVATIVTQVAVADDDPAFSDPSKPIGPFYTSAEITAERQAHPDNVYVEDAGRG
;
A
#
# COMPACT_ATOMS: atom_id res chain seq x y z
N LEU A 1 10.72 5.28 2.89
CA LEU A 1 9.62 4.78 3.75
C LEU A 1 8.47 4.44 2.83
N GLY A 2 8.11 3.16 2.72
CA GLY A 2 7.15 2.71 1.73
C GLY A 2 6.11 1.81 2.37
N ASN A 3 4.87 1.97 1.92
CA ASN A 3 3.78 1.03 2.15
C ASN A 3 3.49 0.19 0.88
N GLY A 4 4.38 0.19 -0.12
CA GLY A 4 4.13 -0.39 -1.45
C GLY A 4 3.64 -1.85 -1.43
N PRO A 5 4.37 -2.76 -0.75
CA PRO A 5 3.90 -4.13 -0.58
C PRO A 5 2.59 -4.22 0.23
N GLN A 6 2.47 -3.44 1.31
CA GLN A 6 1.32 -3.46 2.21
C GLN A 6 0.04 -2.98 1.52
N VAL A 7 0.11 -1.87 0.78
CA VAL A 7 -1.04 -1.27 0.10
C VAL A 7 -1.43 -2.10 -1.11
N GLY A 8 -0.47 -2.61 -1.88
CA GLY A 8 -0.81 -3.47 -3.02
C GLY A 8 -1.43 -4.79 -2.59
N ASN A 9 -0.93 -5.42 -1.53
CA ASN A 9 -1.59 -6.61 -0.97
C ASN A 9 -3.01 -6.30 -0.47
N LEU A 10 -3.21 -5.15 0.17
CA LEU A 10 -4.53 -4.74 0.63
C LEU A 10 -5.48 -4.46 -0.54
N LEU A 11 -5.01 -3.88 -1.64
CA LEU A 11 -5.82 -3.69 -2.86
C LEU A 11 -6.25 -5.02 -3.46
N LEU A 12 -5.34 -6.00 -3.54
CA LEU A 12 -5.70 -7.34 -4.02
C LEU A 12 -6.77 -7.99 -3.12
N GLN A 13 -6.66 -7.82 -1.80
CA GLN A 13 -7.68 -8.28 -0.85
C GLN A 13 -9.02 -7.57 -1.05
N GLN A 14 -9.01 -6.25 -1.24
CA GLN A 14 -10.22 -5.45 -1.50
C GLN A 14 -10.88 -5.86 -2.81
N ALA A 15 -10.10 -6.04 -3.88
CA ALA A 15 -10.59 -6.48 -5.18
C ALA A 15 -11.21 -7.88 -5.11
N ALA A 16 -10.53 -8.84 -4.46
CA ALA A 16 -11.03 -10.20 -4.28
C ALA A 16 -12.31 -10.28 -3.43
N GLY A 17 -12.48 -9.37 -2.47
CA GLY A 17 -13.66 -9.29 -1.62
C GLY A 17 -14.77 -8.36 -2.12
N SER A 18 -14.59 -7.70 -3.26
CA SER A 18 -15.50 -6.68 -3.76
C SER A 18 -16.83 -7.27 -4.23
N THR A 19 -17.93 -6.68 -3.79
CA THR A 19 -19.30 -7.04 -4.21
C THR A 19 -20.14 -5.79 -4.42
N ALA A 20 -21.29 -5.91 -5.08
CA ALA A 20 -22.22 -4.79 -5.27
C ALA A 20 -22.72 -4.15 -3.96
N LYS A 21 -22.74 -4.90 -2.85
CA LYS A 21 -23.15 -4.41 -1.52
C LYS A 21 -21.98 -4.01 -0.62
N ASN A 22 -20.77 -4.41 -0.98
CA ASN A 22 -19.53 -4.13 -0.25
C ASN A 22 -18.40 -3.94 -1.26
N PRO A 23 -18.35 -2.77 -1.92
CA PRO A 23 -17.35 -2.51 -2.95
C PRO A 23 -15.95 -2.35 -2.35
N ALA A 24 -14.94 -2.67 -3.13
CA ALA A 24 -13.55 -2.35 -2.82
C ALA A 24 -13.38 -0.85 -2.53
N MET A 25 -12.56 -0.55 -1.53
CA MET A 25 -12.18 0.82 -1.21
C MET A 25 -11.15 1.37 -2.21
N PRO A 26 -11.17 2.68 -2.50
CA PRO A 26 -10.19 3.32 -3.36
C PRO A 26 -8.77 3.32 -2.76
N LEU A 27 -7.78 3.59 -3.61
CA LEU A 27 -6.35 3.49 -3.28
C LEU A 27 -5.96 4.37 -2.07
N ASP A 28 -6.44 5.59 -1.99
CA ASP A 28 -6.19 6.53 -0.89
C ASP A 28 -6.68 5.97 0.46
N THR A 29 -7.85 5.34 0.47
CA THR A 29 -8.41 4.68 1.65
C THR A 29 -7.59 3.46 2.03
N ALA A 30 -7.14 2.66 1.06
CA ALA A 30 -6.22 1.55 1.31
C ALA A 30 -4.88 2.06 1.88
N VAL A 31 -4.34 3.18 1.37
CA VAL A 31 -3.16 3.83 1.94
C VAL A 31 -3.41 4.22 3.40
N ALA A 32 -4.53 4.86 3.72
CA ALA A 32 -4.88 5.23 5.09
C ALA A 32 -4.99 4.01 6.02
N MET A 33 -5.62 2.92 5.57
CA MET A 33 -5.68 1.65 6.31
C MET A 33 -4.27 1.11 6.60
N THR A 34 -3.36 1.16 5.62
CA THR A 34 -1.98 0.71 5.82
C THR A 34 -1.17 1.62 6.75
N GLN A 35 -1.48 2.91 6.85
CA GLN A 35 -0.87 3.76 7.88
C GLN A 35 -1.28 3.28 9.28
N GLY A 36 -2.55 2.91 9.47
CA GLY A 36 -3.04 2.34 10.72
C GLY A 36 -2.36 1.04 11.10
N SER A 37 -2.25 0.07 10.17
CA SER A 37 -1.63 -1.22 10.47
C SER A 37 -0.11 -1.12 10.70
N ILE A 38 0.60 -0.37 9.85
CA ILE A 38 2.04 -0.14 10.00
C ILE A 38 2.32 0.63 11.30
N GLY A 39 1.55 1.67 11.58
CA GLY A 39 1.69 2.46 12.78
C GLY A 39 1.37 1.69 14.06
N TYR A 40 0.37 0.79 14.03
CA TYR A 40 0.11 -0.13 15.13
C TYR A 40 1.30 -1.02 15.44
N TRP A 41 1.88 -1.67 14.41
CA TRP A 41 3.05 -2.55 14.62
C TRP A 41 4.29 -1.78 15.09
N LEU A 42 4.55 -0.62 14.48
CA LEU A 42 5.69 0.22 14.84
C LEU A 42 5.53 0.79 16.25
N GLY A 43 4.33 1.28 16.59
CA GLY A 43 4.00 1.78 17.93
C GLY A 43 4.29 0.74 19.00
N ASN A 44 3.72 -0.47 18.85
CA ASN A 44 3.95 -1.55 19.81
C ASN A 44 5.43 -1.94 19.95
N ALA A 45 6.17 -1.96 18.83
CA ALA A 45 7.60 -2.27 18.85
C ALA A 45 8.42 -1.18 19.56
N MET A 46 8.07 0.09 19.33
CA MET A 46 8.69 1.25 19.94
C MET A 46 8.39 1.33 21.44
N ASP A 47 7.13 1.14 21.85
CA ASP A 47 6.74 1.11 23.27
C ASP A 47 7.55 0.08 24.04
N LYS A 48 7.69 -1.13 23.48
CA LYS A 48 8.51 -2.19 24.07
C LYS A 48 9.99 -1.80 24.15
N ALA A 49 10.54 -1.18 23.11
CA ALA A 49 11.93 -0.76 23.07
C ALA A 49 12.22 0.36 24.10
N LEU A 50 11.32 1.34 24.21
CA LEU A 50 11.42 2.45 25.17
C LEU A 50 11.31 1.95 26.61
N ALA A 51 10.36 1.05 26.89
CA ALA A 51 10.24 0.42 28.20
C ALA A 51 11.53 -0.33 28.60
N ASN A 52 12.11 -1.11 27.68
CA ASN A 52 13.38 -1.81 27.92
C ASN A 52 14.57 -0.86 28.14
N ALA A 53 14.52 0.34 27.56
CA ALA A 53 15.54 1.37 27.73
C ALA A 53 15.30 2.25 28.98
N GLY A 54 14.23 2.02 29.75
CA GLY A 54 13.85 2.86 30.89
C GLY A 54 13.40 4.27 30.49
N LEU A 55 12.91 4.44 29.27
CA LEU A 55 12.50 5.71 28.69
C LEU A 55 10.98 5.91 28.82
N PRO A 56 10.50 7.01 29.44
CA PRO A 56 9.07 7.24 29.71
C PRO A 56 8.28 7.87 28.55
N GLN A 57 8.83 7.89 27.33
CA GLN A 57 8.20 8.53 26.19
C GLN A 57 6.99 7.73 25.70
N ASP A 58 5.93 8.45 25.38
CA ASP A 58 4.77 7.89 24.68
C ASP A 58 4.99 7.84 23.16
N VAL A 59 4.42 6.85 22.49
CA VAL A 59 4.45 6.69 21.04
C VAL A 59 3.06 6.86 20.46
N ALA A 60 2.95 7.64 19.38
CA ALA A 60 1.70 7.82 18.67
C ALA A 60 1.91 7.64 17.15
N THR A 61 0.91 7.06 16.49
CA THR A 61 0.78 7.07 15.03
C THR A 61 -0.30 8.07 14.65
N ILE A 62 0.01 8.98 13.73
CA ILE A 62 -0.92 9.99 13.23
C ILE A 62 -1.20 9.69 11.76
N VAL A 63 -2.47 9.44 11.44
CA VAL A 63 -2.91 9.34 10.04
C VAL A 63 -2.65 10.67 9.35
N THR A 64 -1.92 10.62 8.24
CA THR A 64 -1.38 11.80 7.57
C THR A 64 -1.89 11.86 6.14
N GLN A 65 -2.37 13.03 5.74
CA GLN A 65 -2.68 13.37 4.35
C GLN A 65 -1.56 14.24 3.79
N VAL A 66 -1.22 14.02 2.52
CA VAL A 66 -0.21 14.79 1.80
C VAL A 66 -0.88 15.42 0.60
N ALA A 67 -0.88 16.75 0.53
CA ALA A 67 -1.36 17.46 -0.64
C ALA A 67 -0.42 17.24 -1.82
N VAL A 68 -0.99 17.00 -2.99
CA VAL A 68 -0.30 16.87 -4.28
C VAL A 68 -0.91 17.85 -5.26
N ALA A 69 -0.17 18.23 -6.31
CA ALA A 69 -0.71 19.03 -7.39
C ALA A 69 -1.79 18.21 -8.13
N ASP A 70 -2.89 18.84 -8.54
CA ASP A 70 -3.98 18.19 -9.28
C ASP A 70 -3.60 17.91 -10.75
N ASP A 71 -2.67 18.69 -11.30
CA ASP A 71 -2.11 18.57 -12.64
C ASP A 71 -0.80 17.78 -12.70
N ASP A 72 -0.46 17.02 -11.65
CA ASP A 72 0.77 16.24 -11.60
C ASP A 72 0.83 15.21 -12.75
N PRO A 73 1.88 15.25 -13.61
CA PRO A 73 2.04 14.29 -14.71
C PRO A 73 2.05 12.82 -14.27
N ALA A 74 2.39 12.54 -13.00
CA ALA A 74 2.41 11.19 -12.43
C ALA A 74 1.02 10.52 -12.43
N PHE A 75 -0.07 11.27 -12.54
CA PHE A 75 -1.41 10.69 -12.72
C PHE A 75 -1.61 10.06 -14.10
N SER A 76 -0.91 10.56 -15.12
CA SER A 76 -1.00 10.04 -16.50
C SER A 76 0.05 8.96 -16.79
N ASP A 77 1.18 8.98 -16.08
CA ASP A 77 2.27 8.01 -16.22
C ASP A 77 2.70 7.43 -14.85
N PRO A 78 1.96 6.42 -14.34
CA PRO A 78 2.24 5.84 -13.04
C PRO A 78 3.54 5.01 -13.07
N SER A 79 4.55 5.45 -12.31
CA SER A 79 5.89 4.84 -12.29
C SER A 79 6.21 4.03 -11.02
N LYS A 80 5.37 4.13 -9.99
CA LYS A 80 5.63 3.51 -8.68
C LYS A 80 4.93 2.15 -8.56
N PRO A 81 5.65 1.01 -8.56
CA PRO A 81 5.03 -0.29 -8.40
C PRO A 81 4.49 -0.50 -6.98
N ILE A 82 3.37 -1.21 -6.87
CA ILE A 82 2.76 -1.66 -5.61
C ILE A 82 2.29 -3.11 -5.74
N GLY A 83 2.27 -3.84 -4.63
CA GLY A 83 1.79 -5.23 -4.61
C GLY A 83 2.90 -6.26 -4.84
N PRO A 84 2.52 -7.51 -5.14
CA PRO A 84 3.47 -8.60 -5.35
C PRO A 84 4.19 -8.46 -6.69
N PHE A 85 5.31 -9.16 -6.78
CA PHE A 85 5.99 -9.39 -8.05
C PHE A 85 5.28 -10.50 -8.82
N TYR A 86 5.23 -10.34 -10.15
CA TYR A 86 4.67 -11.33 -11.06
C TYR A 86 5.77 -11.83 -11.99
N THR A 87 5.70 -13.10 -12.35
CA THR A 87 6.50 -13.65 -13.44
C THR A 87 5.94 -13.22 -14.80
N SER A 88 6.76 -13.31 -15.86
CA SER A 88 6.32 -13.01 -17.24
C SER A 88 5.13 -13.87 -17.70
N ALA A 89 4.96 -15.08 -17.13
CA ALA A 89 3.81 -15.94 -17.44
C ALA A 89 2.54 -15.45 -16.74
N GLU A 90 2.63 -15.07 -15.46
CA GLU A 90 1.50 -14.58 -14.66
C GLU A 90 0.99 -13.23 -15.18
N ILE A 91 1.88 -12.34 -15.62
CA ILE A 91 1.51 -11.00 -16.09
C ILE A 91 0.53 -11.04 -17.28
N THR A 92 0.62 -12.08 -18.12
CA THR A 92 -0.26 -12.22 -19.28
C THR A 92 -1.70 -12.50 -18.84
N ALA A 93 -1.88 -13.37 -17.84
CA ALA A 93 -3.20 -13.67 -17.29
C ALA A 93 -3.76 -12.47 -16.52
N GLU A 94 -2.94 -11.80 -15.72
CA GLU A 94 -3.31 -10.61 -14.96
C GLU A 94 -3.78 -9.46 -15.85
N ARG A 95 -3.08 -9.17 -16.95
CA ARG A 95 -3.50 -8.16 -17.92
C ARG A 95 -4.82 -8.48 -18.61
N GLN A 96 -5.16 -9.76 -18.77
CA GLN A 96 -6.45 -10.17 -19.33
C GLN A 96 -7.58 -10.04 -18.30
N ALA A 97 -7.31 -10.40 -17.05
CA ALA A 97 -8.29 -10.30 -15.97
C ALA A 97 -8.56 -8.84 -15.55
N HIS A 98 -7.54 -7.99 -15.63
CA HIS A 98 -7.56 -6.62 -15.13
C HIS A 98 -6.96 -5.65 -16.17
N PRO A 99 -7.69 -5.36 -17.27
CA PRO A 99 -7.16 -4.57 -18.38
C PRO A 99 -6.83 -3.11 -18.01
N ASP A 100 -7.44 -2.59 -16.93
CA ASP A 100 -7.22 -1.23 -16.44
C ASP A 100 -5.98 -1.10 -15.55
N ASN A 101 -5.36 -2.22 -15.15
CA ASN A 101 -4.15 -2.21 -14.35
C ASN A 101 -2.91 -1.97 -15.20
N VAL A 102 -2.04 -1.08 -14.73
CA VAL A 102 -0.72 -0.83 -15.33
C VAL A 102 0.33 -1.63 -14.58
N TYR A 103 1.03 -2.50 -15.31
CA TYR A 103 2.18 -3.25 -14.79
C TYR A 103 3.46 -2.76 -15.45
N VAL A 104 4.49 -2.55 -14.63
CA VAL A 104 5.83 -2.07 -15.02
C VAL A 104 6.89 -3.05 -14.51
N GLU A 105 7.99 -3.20 -15.26
CA GLU A 105 9.13 -4.02 -14.83
C GLU A 105 9.90 -3.31 -13.71
N ASP A 106 10.11 -3.97 -12.56
CA ASP A 106 10.83 -3.39 -11.43
C ASP A 106 12.27 -3.93 -11.36
N ALA A 107 13.16 -3.28 -12.13
CA ALA A 107 14.62 -3.39 -12.02
C ALA A 107 15.17 -4.85 -11.92
N GLY A 108 14.60 -5.78 -12.69
CA GLY A 108 15.02 -7.18 -12.74
C GLY A 108 14.57 -8.06 -11.57
N ARG A 109 13.59 -7.60 -10.76
CA ARG A 109 12.96 -8.39 -9.68
C ARG A 109 11.61 -8.99 -10.08
N GLY A 110 11.20 -8.80 -11.33
CA GLY A 110 9.87 -9.10 -11.87
C GLY A 110 9.31 -7.88 -12.58
#